data_AF-A0A519K0A5-F1
#
_entry.id   AF-A0A519K0A5-F1
#
_cell.length_a   1.000
_cell.length_b   1.000
_cell.length_c   1.000
_cell.angle_alpha   90.00
_cell.angle_beta   90.00
_cell.angle_gamma   90.00
#
_symmetry.space_group_name_H-M   'P 1'
#
loop_
_entity.id
_entity.type
_entity.pdbx_description
1 polymer ?
#
loop_
_entity_poly.entity_id
_entity_poly.type
_entity_poly.pdbx_seq_one_letter_code
_entity_poly.pdbx_strand_id
1 'polypeptide(L)' 'MSKYTEDDLKIELENKEYEYGFYTDLKSETFPIGLNEDIVRAISLKKDEPQWMTDWRIEAFRAWQEM' A
#
# COMPACT_ATOMS: atom_id res chain seq x y z
N MET A 1 34.89 -37.03 8.36
CA MET A 1 33.95 -36.38 9.29
C MET A 1 34.52 -35.01 9.63
N SER A 2 34.31 -34.03 8.75
CA SER A 2 34.89 -32.69 8.94
C SER A 2 34.14 -31.98 10.06
N LYS A 3 34.87 -31.50 11.07
CA LYS A 3 34.31 -30.70 12.15
C LYS A 3 33.94 -29.34 11.56
N TYR A 4 32.65 -29.03 11.50
CA TYR A 4 32.20 -27.67 11.18
C TYR A 4 32.82 -26.71 12.20
N THR A 5 33.56 -25.71 11.72
CA THR A 5 34.14 -24.67 12.56
C THR A 5 33.03 -23.68 12.94
N GLU A 6 33.09 -23.07 14.13
CA GLU A 6 32.07 -22.09 14.56
C GLU A 6 31.90 -20.95 13.55
N ASP A 7 32.98 -20.59 12.84
CA ASP A 7 32.96 -19.60 11.76
C ASP A 7 32.10 -20.01 10.56
N ASP A 8 32.11 -21.30 10.18
CA ASP A 8 31.29 -21.81 9.07
C ASP A 8 29.80 -21.78 9.42
N LEU A 9 29.47 -22.14 10.67
CA LEU A 9 28.11 -22.12 11.20
C LEU A 9 27.56 -20.68 11.30
N LYS A 10 28.42 -19.71 11.63
CA LYS A 10 28.05 -18.30 11.69
C LYS A 10 27.70 -17.74 10.32
N ILE A 11 28.50 -18.05 9.30
CA ILE A 11 28.24 -17.66 7.91
C ILE A 11 26.93 -18.28 7.42
N GLU A 12 26.65 -19.53 7.78
CA GLU A 12 25.40 -20.21 7.40
C GLU A 12 24.16 -19.61 8.08
N LEU A 13 24.30 -19.12 9.33
CA LEU A 13 23.21 -18.46 10.05
C LEU A 13 22.95 -17.03 9.56
N GLU A 14 24.01 -16.26 9.24
CA GLU A 14 23.88 -14.90 8.72
C GLU A 14 23.22 -14.85 7.33
N ASN A 15 23.44 -15.88 6.51
CA ASN A 15 22.85 -15.98 5.17
C ASN A 15 21.49 -16.71 5.15
N LYS A 16 21.02 -17.25 6.28
CA LYS A 16 19.69 -17.86 6.37
C LYS A 16 18.64 -16.77 6.46
N GLU A 17 17.98 -16.50 5.34
CA GLU A 17 16.78 -15.68 5.30
C GLU A 17 15.66 -16.34 6.11
N TYR A 18 14.91 -15.54 6.87
CA TYR A 18 13.86 -16.04 7.75
C TYR A 18 12.66 -16.54 6.93
N GLU A 19 12.54 -17.85 6.76
CA GLU A 19 11.54 -18.50 5.90
C GLU A 19 10.09 -18.40 6.44
N TYR A 20 9.89 -17.96 7.68
CA TYR A 20 8.60 -18.03 8.38
C TYR A 20 7.90 -16.67 8.55
N GLY A 21 7.98 -15.80 7.55
CA GLY A 21 7.27 -14.52 7.52
C GLY A 21 5.92 -14.60 6.80
N PHE A 22 4.87 -14.00 7.36
CA PHE A 22 3.64 -13.71 6.61
C PHE A 22 3.88 -12.45 5.76
N TYR A 23 3.84 -12.59 4.43
CA TYR A 23 3.81 -11.45 3.52
C TYR A 23 2.52 -11.48 2.70
N THR A 24 2.06 -10.32 2.27
CA THR A 24 0.92 -10.19 1.37
C THR A 24 1.25 -9.13 0.35
N ASP A 25 1.27 -9.51 -0.91
CA ASP A 25 1.46 -8.57 -2.01
C ASP A 25 0.20 -7.73 -2.16
N LEU A 26 0.21 -6.53 -1.58
CA LEU A 26 -0.86 -5.55 -1.73
C LEU A 26 -0.61 -4.75 -3.01
N LYS A 27 -1.58 -4.78 -3.92
CA LYS A 27 -1.60 -3.85 -5.04
C LYS A 27 -1.96 -2.45 -4.52
N SER A 28 -1.02 -1.53 -4.59
CA SER A 28 -1.25 -0.11 -4.32
C SER A 28 -1.27 0.66 -5.63
N GLU A 29 -2.23 1.56 -5.78
CA GLU A 29 -2.32 2.48 -6.89
C GLU A 29 -2.30 3.90 -6.34
N THR A 30 -1.48 4.75 -6.95
CA THR A 30 -1.27 6.13 -6.51
C THR A 30 -1.91 7.10 -7.48
N PHE A 31 -2.54 8.14 -6.96
CA PHE A 31 -3.05 9.25 -7.77
C PHE A 31 -1.98 10.34 -7.92
N PRO A 32 -2.09 11.21 -8.94
CA PRO A 32 -1.21 12.36 -9.10
C PRO A 32 -1.14 13.25 -7.86
N ILE A 33 -0.06 14.00 -7.73
CA ILE A 33 0.13 14.95 -6.64
C ILE A 33 -0.90 16.09 -6.78
N GLY A 34 -1.71 16.30 -5.74
CA GLY A 34 -2.77 17.32 -5.70
C GLY A 34 -4.17 16.71 -5.52
N LEU A 35 -5.13 17.55 -5.15
CA LEU A 35 -6.53 17.14 -4.99
C LEU A 35 -7.43 18.11 -5.77
N ASN A 36 -8.23 17.56 -6.68
CA ASN A 36 -9.24 18.27 -7.45
C ASN A 36 -10.51 17.39 -7.60
N GLU A 37 -11.61 17.95 -8.09
CA GLU A 37 -12.86 17.18 -8.28
C GLU A 37 -12.66 15.95 -9.19
N ASP A 38 -11.83 16.05 -10.22
CA ASP A 38 -11.57 14.94 -11.15
C ASP A 38 -10.90 13.74 -10.45
N ILE A 39 -9.96 14.00 -9.53
CA ILE A 39 -9.31 12.98 -8.70
C ILE A 39 -10.33 12.37 -7.74
N VAL A 40 -11.22 13.16 -7.13
CA VAL A 40 -12.28 12.64 -6.26
C VAL A 40 -13.22 11.71 -7.05
N ARG A 41 -13.60 12.09 -8.27
CA ARG A 41 -14.40 11.24 -9.18
C ARG A 41 -13.66 9.97 -9.58
N ALA A 42 -12.37 10.08 -9.92
CA ALA A 42 -11.54 8.93 -10.30
C ALA A 42 -11.37 7.94 -9.14
N ILE A 43 -11.22 8.42 -7.90
CA ILE A 43 -11.18 7.58 -6.69
C ILE A 43 -12.52 6.86 -6.51
N SER A 44 -13.63 7.56 -6.68
CA SER A 44 -14.98 6.99 -6.51
C SER A 44 -15.27 5.92 -7.58
N LEU A 45 -14.93 6.19 -8.84
CA LEU A 45 -15.04 5.25 -9.95
C LEU A 45 -14.17 4.00 -9.73
N LYS A 46 -12.93 4.18 -9.24
CA LYS A 46 -12.03 3.05 -8.97
C LYS A 46 -12.56 2.12 -7.89
N LYS A 47 -13.30 2.67 -6.93
CA LYS A 47 -13.92 1.93 -5.83
C LYS A 47 -15.29 1.34 -6.18
N ASP A 48 -15.77 1.55 -7.41
CA ASP A 48 -17.11 1.13 -7.85
C ASP A 48 -18.22 1.63 -6.91
N GLU A 49 -18.10 2.90 -6.50
CA GLU A 49 -19.04 3.51 -5.58
C GLU A 49 -20.36 3.88 -6.27
N PRO A 50 -21.50 3.76 -5.58
CA PRO A 50 -22.78 4.22 -6.11
C PRO A 50 -22.80 5.75 -6.24
N GLN A 51 -23.60 6.29 -7.18
CA GLN A 51 -23.61 7.71 -7.53
C GLN A 51 -23.76 8.66 -6.33
N TRP A 52 -24.61 8.31 -5.36
CA TRP A 52 -24.83 9.14 -4.16
C TRP A 52 -23.58 9.29 -3.29
N MET A 53 -22.70 8.28 -3.26
CA MET A 53 -21.40 8.36 -2.56
C MET A 53 -20.45 9.28 -3.30
N THR A 54 -20.42 9.20 -4.64
CA THR A 54 -19.62 10.11 -5.46
C THR A 54 -20.04 11.56 -5.21
N ASP A 55 -21.34 11.84 -5.23
CA ASP A 55 -21.88 13.18 -5.02
C ASP A 55 -21.55 13.71 -3.62
N TRP A 56 -21.70 12.87 -2.59
CA TRP A 56 -21.32 13.22 -1.22
C TRP A 56 -19.83 13.55 -1.08
N ARG A 57 -18.94 12.78 -1.74
CA ARG A 57 -17.50 13.08 -1.75
C ARG A 57 -17.20 14.43 -2.40
N ILE A 58 -17.93 14.79 -3.44
CA ILE A 58 -17.76 16.09 -4.11
C ILE A 58 -18.23 17.23 -3.23
N GLU A 59 -19.38 17.10 -2.58
CA GLU A 59 -19.88 18.10 -1.62
C GLU A 59 -18.90 18.31 -0.47
N ALA A 60 -18.34 17.23 0.08
CA ALA A 60 -17.31 17.30 1.11
C ALA A 60 -16.04 18.00 0.63
N PHE A 61 -15.61 17.73 -0.62
CA PHE A 61 -14.46 18.43 -1.21
C PHE A 61 -14.72 19.93 -1.36
N ARG A 62 -15.91 20.33 -1.83
CA ARG A 62 -16.29 21.75 -1.95
C ARG A 62 -16.33 22.45 -0.60
N ALA A 63 -16.94 21.82 0.39
CA ALA A 63 -16.95 22.35 1.76
C ALA A 63 -15.53 22.55 2.29
N TRP A 64 -14.64 21.57 2.06
CA TRP A 64 -13.23 21.67 2.45
C TRP A 64 -12.49 22.81 1.74
N GLN A 65 -12.81 23.12 0.48
CA GLN A 65 -12.20 24.25 -0.23
C GLN A 65 -12.63 25.63 0.32
N GLU A 66 -13.77 25.70 1.01
CA GLU A 66 -14.28 26.92 1.63
C GLU A 66 -13.84 27.11 3.09
N MET A 67 -13.15 26.12 3.68
CA MET A 67 -12.56 26.16 5.02
C MET A 67 -11.22 26.88 5.04
#